data_AF-A0A7G9L5H4-F1
#
_entry.id   AF-A0A7G9L5H4-F1
#
_cell.length_a   1.000
_cell.length_b   1.000
_cell.length_c   1.000
_cell.angle_alpha   90.00
_cell.angle_beta   90.00
_cell.angle_gamma   90.00
#
_symmetry.space_group_name_H-M   'P 1'
#
loop_
_entity.id
_entity.type
_entity.pdbx_description
1 polymer ?
#
loop_
_entity_poly.entity_id
_entity_poly.type
_entity_poly.pdbx_seq_one_letter_code
_entity_poly.pdbx_strand_id
1 'polypeptide(L)'
;MRAEFGQLFSPDPVTGPLVRLLDATVADPRARDKAKLALLKLRDGEEWPSLEAELRAVAARDARNDIWTRRARPSFLYMMYALILWAIPLGLMAAIQPDLARQVADGMTSYLRGIPEELYALFGTGYLGYTAARTWGKVKGVER
;
A
#
# COMPACT_ATOMS: atom_id res chain seq x y z
N MET A 1 31.29 6.60 11.40
CA MET A 1 30.75 7.96 11.15
C MET A 1 29.31 8.00 10.58
N ARG A 2 28.55 6.90 10.53
CA ARG A 2 27.14 6.91 10.04
C ARG A 2 26.09 7.00 11.18
N ALA A 3 26.50 6.79 12.42
CA ALA A 3 25.59 6.60 13.57
C ALA A 3 25.34 7.88 14.38
N GLU A 4 26.19 8.91 14.29
CA GLU A 4 26.09 10.08 15.17
C GLU A 4 25.18 11.20 14.63
N PHE A 5 24.95 11.25 13.32
CA PHE A 5 24.07 12.28 12.74
C PHE A 5 22.57 12.06 13.02
N GLY A 6 22.15 10.85 13.37
CA GLY A 6 20.74 10.54 13.64
C GLY A 6 20.22 11.12 14.96
N GLN A 7 21.11 11.48 15.90
CA GLN A 7 20.74 12.02 17.21
C GLN A 7 20.69 13.56 17.27
N LEU A 8 21.26 14.26 16.28
CA LEU A 8 21.23 15.72 16.13
C LEU A 8 19.94 16.25 15.49
N PHE A 9 19.08 15.35 15.03
CA PHE A 9 17.73 15.68 14.55
C PHE A 9 16.75 15.35 15.68
N SER A 10 16.28 16.39 16.38
CA SER A 10 14.98 16.29 17.06
C SER A 10 13.94 15.76 16.06
N PRO A 11 12.93 14.98 16.48
CA PRO A 11 12.03 14.29 15.57
C PRO A 11 10.98 15.25 15.01
N ASP A 12 11.40 16.30 14.30
CA ASP A 12 10.49 17.03 13.43
C ASP A 12 10.23 16.16 12.17
N PRO A 13 8.98 16.07 11.71
CA PRO A 13 8.58 15.14 10.66
C PRO A 13 9.16 15.48 9.27
N VAL A 14 9.81 16.64 9.12
CA VAL A 14 10.27 17.18 7.82
C VAL A 14 11.76 16.93 7.59
N THR A 15 12.60 17.10 8.61
CA THR A 15 14.05 17.05 8.44
C THR A 15 14.55 15.65 8.11
N GLY A 16 14.02 14.61 8.76
CA GLY A 16 14.39 13.21 8.49
C GLY A 16 14.20 12.77 7.03
N PRO A 17 13.04 13.05 6.40
CA PRO A 17 12.84 12.85 4.97
C PRO A 17 13.82 13.64 4.06
N LEU A 18 14.09 14.91 4.38
CA LEU A 18 15.00 15.75 3.57
C LEU A 18 16.45 15.23 3.59
N VAL A 19 16.92 14.75 4.75
CA VAL A 19 18.25 14.11 4.85
C VAL A 19 18.33 12.86 3.97
N ARG A 20 17.27 12.03 3.97
CA ARG A 20 17.18 10.84 3.11
C ARG A 20 17.14 11.19 1.63
N LEU A 21 16.46 12.29 1.27
CA LEU A 21 16.44 12.79 -0.10
C LEU A 21 17.84 13.20 -0.55
N LEU A 22 18.56 13.99 0.27
CA LEU A 22 19.94 14.38 -0.01
C LEU A 22 20.88 13.18 -0.14
N ASP A 23 20.70 12.15 0.68
CA ASP A 23 21.46 10.90 0.59
C ASP A 23 21.21 10.13 -0.72
N ALA A 24 20.01 10.27 -1.30
CA ALA A 24 19.61 9.59 -2.52
C ALA A 24 19.95 10.39 -3.79
N THR A 25 19.94 11.72 -3.74
CA THR A 25 20.12 12.58 -4.91
C THR A 25 21.55 13.06 -5.10
N VAL A 26 22.29 13.28 -4.01
CA VAL A 26 23.65 13.84 -4.06
C VAL A 26 24.68 12.71 -4.03
N ALA A 27 25.24 12.39 -5.21
CA ALA A 27 26.24 11.33 -5.35
C ALA A 27 27.55 11.64 -4.61
N ASP A 28 28.09 12.87 -4.73
CA ASP A 28 29.34 13.29 -4.07
C ASP A 28 29.16 13.38 -2.54
N PRO A 29 29.95 12.63 -1.74
CA PRO A 29 29.91 12.70 -0.28
C PRO A 29 30.14 14.11 0.29
N ARG A 30 31.07 14.89 -0.30
CA ARG A 30 31.40 16.22 0.23
C ARG A 30 30.29 17.23 -0.02
N ALA A 31 29.74 17.25 -1.23
CA ALA A 31 28.57 18.06 -1.55
C ALA A 31 27.36 17.72 -0.67
N ARG A 32 27.19 16.43 -0.37
CA ARG A 32 26.10 15.94 0.49
C ARG A 32 26.24 16.40 1.94
N ASP A 33 27.42 16.27 2.53
CA ASP A 33 27.66 16.70 3.91
C ASP A 33 27.51 18.22 4.04
N LYS A 34 27.96 18.98 3.02
CA LYS A 34 27.71 20.42 2.94
C LYS A 34 26.22 20.76 2.85
N ALA A 35 25.44 20.00 2.07
CA ALA A 35 23.99 20.19 1.95
C ALA A 35 23.25 19.86 3.26
N LYS A 36 23.65 18.78 3.96
CA LYS A 36 23.10 18.43 5.28
C LYS A 36 23.40 19.51 6.32
N LEU A 37 24.61 20.07 6.29
CA LEU A 37 24.99 21.17 7.18
C LEU A 37 24.22 22.46 6.87
N ALA A 38 23.99 22.76 5.58
CA ALA A 38 23.16 23.89 5.17
C ALA A 38 21.70 23.71 5.63
N LEU A 39 21.17 22.49 5.55
CA LEU A 39 19.83 22.16 6.05
C LEU A 39 19.71 22.37 7.56
N LEU A 40 20.73 21.98 8.34
CA LEU A 40 20.76 22.24 9.79
C LEU A 40 20.74 23.73 10.10
N LYS A 41 21.53 24.53 9.37
CA LYS A 41 21.54 25.99 9.53
C LYS A 41 20.20 26.63 9.18
N LEU A 42 19.52 26.14 8.14
CA LEU A 42 18.19 26.61 7.77
C LEU A 42 17.14 26.25 8.82
N ARG A 43 17.20 25.02 9.37
CA ARG A 43 16.32 24.53 10.43
C ARG A 43 16.43 25.35 11.70
N ASP A 44 17.64 25.74 12.06
CA ASP A 44 17.89 26.55 13.26
C ASP A 44 17.60 28.05 13.03
N GLY A 45 17.22 28.44 11.81
CA GLY A 45 16.84 29.81 11.45
C GLY A 45 15.35 30.13 11.69
N GLU A 46 15.02 31.42 11.74
CA GLU A 46 13.66 31.91 12.02
C GLU A 46 12.64 31.55 10.92
N GLU A 47 13.10 31.26 9.70
CA GLU A 47 12.25 30.92 8.55
C GLU A 47 11.79 29.44 8.56
N TRP A 48 12.33 28.60 9.43
CA TRP A 48 12.01 27.18 9.46
C TRP A 48 10.53 26.88 9.75
N PRO A 49 9.87 27.51 10.74
CA PRO A 49 8.46 27.21 11.05
C PRO A 49 7.50 27.55 9.91
N SER A 50 7.77 28.61 9.13
CA SER A 50 6.94 28.99 7.97
C SER A 50 7.14 28.01 6.82
N LEU A 51 8.39 27.64 6.52
CA LEU A 51 8.71 26.63 5.52
C LEU A 51 8.11 25.26 5.87
N GLU A 52 8.19 24.84 7.13
CA GLU A 52 7.58 23.60 7.60
C GLU A 52 6.05 23.62 7.43
N ALA A 53 5.41 24.75 7.76
CA ALA A 53 3.96 24.91 7.58
C ALA A 53 3.56 24.82 6.10
N GLU A 54 4.33 25.43 5.19
CA GLU A 54 4.11 25.37 3.75
C GLU A 54 4.29 23.95 3.20
N LEU A 55 5.37 23.27 3.56
CA LEU A 55 5.63 21.88 3.16
C LEU A 55 4.52 20.93 3.66
N ARG A 56 4.05 21.12 4.90
CA ARG A 56 2.92 20.36 5.45
C ARG A 56 1.62 20.66 4.70
N ALA A 57 1.38 21.92 4.32
CA ALA A 57 0.20 22.30 3.56
C ALA A 57 0.19 21.65 2.17
N VAL A 58 1.33 21.60 1.48
CA VAL A 58 1.50 20.89 0.20
C VAL A 58 1.25 19.40 0.37
N ALA A 59 1.90 18.75 1.34
CA ALA A 59 1.73 17.32 1.59
C ALA A 59 0.28 16.95 1.96
N ALA A 60 -0.40 17.81 2.74
CA ALA A 60 -1.80 17.62 3.09
C ALA A 60 -2.75 17.81 1.91
N ARG A 61 -2.39 18.62 0.91
CA ARG A 61 -3.17 18.81 -0.32
C ARG A 61 -3.21 17.53 -1.15
N ASP A 62 -2.07 16.87 -1.31
CA ASP A 62 -1.97 15.60 -2.04
C ASP A 62 -2.70 14.48 -1.30
N ALA A 63 -2.55 14.40 0.03
CA ALA A 63 -3.28 13.42 0.84
C ALA A 63 -4.81 13.59 0.74
N ARG A 64 -5.33 14.80 0.50
CA ARG A 64 -6.78 15.08 0.37
C ARG A 64 -7.36 14.72 -0.99
N ASN A 65 -6.58 14.79 -2.06
CA ASN A 65 -7.09 14.60 -3.42
C ASN A 65 -7.20 13.14 -3.87
N ASP A 66 -6.59 12.20 -3.16
CA ASP A 66 -6.63 10.80 -3.57
C ASP A 66 -7.63 9.94 -2.76
N ILE A 67 -8.89 9.96 -3.21
CA ILE A 67 -9.96 9.08 -2.72
C ILE A 67 -9.62 7.60 -2.99
N TRP A 68 -8.85 7.31 -4.05
CA TRP A 68 -8.53 5.96 -4.50
C TRP A 68 -7.40 5.32 -3.68
N THR A 69 -6.40 6.10 -3.26
CA THR A 69 -5.33 5.64 -2.37
C THR A 69 -5.80 5.44 -0.92
N ARG A 70 -6.69 6.29 -0.40
CA ARG A 70 -7.36 6.05 0.91
C ARG A 70 -8.32 4.86 0.87
N ARG A 71 -8.81 4.49 -0.33
CA ARG A 71 -9.69 3.35 -0.59
C ARG A 71 -8.98 2.12 -1.12
N ALA A 72 -7.66 2.01 -0.96
CA ALA A 72 -6.96 0.73 -0.94
C ALA A 72 -7.36 -0.08 0.32
N ARG A 73 -8.67 -0.17 0.57
CA ARG A 73 -9.29 -1.12 1.47
C ARG A 73 -9.20 -2.45 0.74
N PRO A 74 -8.85 -3.55 1.44
CA PRO A 74 -8.69 -4.83 0.78
C PRO A 74 -10.03 -5.22 0.15
N SER A 75 -10.20 -4.98 -1.17
CA SER A 75 -11.46 -5.27 -1.89
C SER A 75 -11.83 -6.75 -1.76
N PHE A 76 -10.80 -7.59 -1.59
CA PHE A 76 -10.92 -8.99 -1.22
C PHE A 76 -11.74 -9.21 0.05
N LEU A 77 -11.54 -8.42 1.11
CA LEU A 77 -12.28 -8.55 2.36
C LEU A 77 -13.79 -8.27 2.16
N TYR A 78 -14.13 -7.25 1.37
CA TYR A 78 -15.53 -6.96 1.04
C TYR A 78 -16.16 -8.06 0.20
N MET A 79 -15.40 -8.69 -0.71
CA MET A 79 -15.85 -9.87 -1.43
C MET A 79 -16.14 -11.03 -0.48
N MET A 80 -15.27 -11.28 0.49
CA MET A 80 -15.50 -12.34 1.49
C MET A 80 -16.78 -12.08 2.31
N TYR A 81 -17.02 -10.83 2.71
CA TYR A 81 -18.28 -10.49 3.37
C TYR A 81 -19.49 -10.71 2.47
N ALA A 82 -19.40 -10.38 1.17
CA ALA A 82 -20.48 -10.66 0.23
C ALA A 82 -20.76 -12.17 0.14
N LEU A 83 -19.74 -13.02 0.00
CA LEU A 83 -19.91 -14.48 -0.05
C LEU A 83 -20.52 -15.06 1.24
N ILE A 84 -20.07 -14.59 2.41
CA ILE A 84 -20.60 -15.04 3.70
C ILE A 84 -22.06 -14.61 3.87
N LEU A 85 -22.37 -13.35 3.56
CA LEU A 85 -23.74 -12.84 3.64
C LEU A 85 -24.67 -13.52 2.63
N TRP A 86 -24.13 -13.94 1.47
CA TRP A 86 -24.88 -14.71 0.48
C TRP A 86 -25.24 -16.13 0.95
N ALA A 87 -24.56 -16.65 1.97
CA ALA A 87 -24.94 -17.93 2.58
C ALA A 87 -26.21 -17.82 3.44
N ILE A 88 -26.56 -16.62 3.94
CA ILE A 88 -27.75 -16.39 4.77
C ILE A 88 -29.05 -16.73 4.01
N PRO A 89 -29.32 -16.20 2.80
CA PRO A 89 -30.54 -16.57 2.07
C PRO A 89 -30.57 -18.07 1.77
N LEU A 90 -29.44 -18.68 1.39
CA LEU A 90 -29.35 -20.13 1.16
C LEU A 90 -29.68 -20.94 2.43
N GLY A 91 -29.19 -20.51 3.59
CA GLY A 91 -29.50 -21.14 4.88
C GLY A 91 -30.96 -21.00 5.28
N LEU A 92 -31.57 -19.83 5.03
CA LEU A 92 -33.00 -19.63 5.24
C LEU A 92 -33.82 -20.54 4.30
N MET A 93 -33.41 -20.66 3.04
CA MET A 93 -34.09 -21.54 2.08
C MET A 93 -33.97 -23.00 2.51
N ALA A 94 -32.81 -23.42 3.03
CA ALA A 94 -32.62 -24.76 3.55
C ALA A 94 -33.51 -25.09 4.76
N ALA A 95 -33.82 -24.09 5.59
CA ALA A 95 -34.71 -24.26 6.74
C ALA A 95 -36.19 -24.44 6.35
N ILE A 96 -36.62 -23.86 5.22
CA ILE A 96 -38.03 -23.92 4.76
C ILE A 96 -38.23 -25.03 3.72
N GLN A 97 -37.30 -25.16 2.77
CA GLN A 97 -37.35 -26.10 1.64
C GLN A 97 -35.97 -26.75 1.43
N PRO A 98 -35.63 -27.80 2.20
CA PRO A 98 -34.31 -28.41 2.18
C PRO A 98 -33.95 -29.04 0.82
N ASP A 99 -34.92 -29.66 0.14
CA ASP A 99 -34.68 -30.29 -1.16
C ASP A 99 -34.35 -29.26 -2.25
N LEU A 100 -35.03 -28.11 -2.25
CA LEU A 100 -34.73 -27.01 -3.18
C LEU A 100 -33.33 -26.45 -2.92
N ALA A 101 -32.98 -26.22 -1.65
CA ALA A 101 -31.66 -25.71 -1.28
C ALA A 101 -30.54 -26.68 -1.70
N ARG A 102 -30.76 -27.99 -1.58
CA ARG A 102 -29.80 -29.02 -2.04
C ARG A 102 -29.64 -28.97 -3.56
N GLN A 103 -30.73 -28.90 -4.33
CA GLN A 103 -30.66 -28.79 -5.80
C GLN A 103 -29.91 -27.54 -6.26
N VAL A 104 -30.13 -26.40 -5.59
CA VAL A 104 -29.39 -25.15 -5.87
C VAL A 104 -27.90 -25.31 -5.58
N ALA A 105 -27.54 -25.90 -4.43
CA ALA A 105 -26.15 -26.14 -4.06
C ALA A 105 -25.44 -27.11 -5.02
N ASP A 106 -26.11 -28.17 -5.44
CA ASP A 106 -25.59 -29.15 -6.39
C ASP A 106 -25.41 -28.54 -7.78
N GLY A 107 -26.39 -27.74 -8.24
CA GLY A 107 -26.30 -26.99 -9.49
C GLY A 107 -25.13 -26.01 -9.50
N MET A 108 -24.96 -25.25 -8.41
CA MET A 108 -23.85 -24.29 -8.28
C MET A 108 -22.50 -24.99 -8.21
N THR A 109 -22.40 -26.10 -7.49
CA THR A 109 -21.18 -26.92 -7.41
C THR A 109 -20.82 -27.50 -8.77
N SER A 110 -21.82 -28.01 -9.50
CA SER A 110 -21.64 -28.58 -10.84
C SER A 110 -21.19 -27.53 -11.84
N TYR A 111 -21.80 -26.34 -11.80
CA TYR A 111 -21.39 -25.20 -12.62
C TYR A 111 -19.92 -24.81 -12.36
N LEU A 112 -19.53 -24.64 -11.10
CA LEU A 112 -18.16 -24.26 -10.74
C LEU A 112 -17.14 -25.33 -11.14
N ARG A 113 -17.46 -26.61 -10.93
CA ARG A 113 -16.61 -27.73 -11.39
C ARG A 113 -16.56 -27.88 -12.90
N GLY A 114 -17.55 -27.35 -13.61
CA GLY A 114 -17.58 -27.31 -15.07
C GLY A 114 -16.66 -26.26 -15.68
N ILE A 115 -16.10 -25.35 -14.86
CA ILE A 115 -15.12 -24.38 -15.33
C ILE A 115 -13.77 -25.10 -15.52
N PRO A 116 -13.15 -25.02 -16.72
CA PRO A 116 -11.87 -25.67 -17.00
C PRO A 116 -10.77 -25.30 -16.01
N GLU A 117 -9.97 -26.29 -15.60
CA GLU A 117 -8.86 -26.10 -14.64
C GLU A 117 -7.83 -25.10 -15.17
N GLU A 118 -7.66 -25.03 -16.49
CA GLU A 118 -6.77 -24.10 -17.17
C GLU A 118 -7.11 -22.64 -16.86
N LEU A 119 -8.39 -22.30 -16.68
CA LEU A 119 -8.81 -20.95 -16.30
C LEU A 119 -8.43 -20.64 -14.85
N TYR A 120 -8.58 -21.62 -13.95
CA TYR A 120 -8.14 -21.48 -12.56
C TYR A 120 -6.62 -21.36 -12.45
N ALA A 121 -5.88 -22.17 -13.21
CA ALA A 121 -4.43 -22.12 -13.29
C ALA A 121 -3.94 -20.79 -13.89
N LEU A 122 -4.58 -20.29 -14.95
CA LEU A 122 -4.25 -18.98 -15.52
C LEU A 122 -4.48 -17.85 -14.53
N PHE A 123 -5.58 -17.88 -13.78
CA PHE A 123 -5.87 -16.89 -12.74
C PHE A 123 -4.82 -16.95 -11.60
N GLY A 124 -4.50 -18.15 -11.12
CA GLY A 124 -3.50 -18.37 -10.07
C GLY A 124 -2.09 -17.95 -10.48
N THR A 125 -1.67 -18.33 -11.69
CA THR A 125 -0.37 -17.94 -12.26
C THR A 125 -0.28 -16.43 -12.50
N GLY A 126 -1.34 -15.77 -12.94
CA GLY A 126 -1.39 -14.31 -13.06
C GLY A 126 -1.21 -13.60 -11.72
N TYR A 127 -1.87 -14.07 -10.66
CA TYR A 127 -1.77 -13.48 -9.32
C TYR A 127 -0.38 -13.70 -8.69
N LEU A 128 0.19 -14.90 -8.82
CA LEU A 128 1.54 -15.23 -8.37
C LEU A 128 2.62 -14.53 -9.21
N GLY A 129 2.41 -14.40 -10.51
CA GLY A 129 3.30 -13.69 -11.42
C GLY A 129 3.40 -12.21 -11.07
N TYR A 130 2.27 -11.55 -10.75
CA TYR A 130 2.26 -10.16 -10.31
C TYR A 130 3.01 -9.96 -8.98
N THR A 131 2.77 -10.82 -7.98
CA THR A 131 3.47 -10.70 -6.70
C THR A 131 4.96 -10.96 -6.85
N ALA A 132 5.36 -11.94 -7.66
CA ALA A 132 6.77 -12.22 -7.97
C ALA A 132 7.44 -11.06 -8.74
N ALA A 133 6.76 -10.48 -9.73
CA ALA A 133 7.27 -9.33 -10.47
C ALA A 133 7.46 -8.10 -9.55
N ARG A 134 6.50 -7.87 -8.64
CA ARG A 134 6.54 -6.76 -7.69
C ARG A 134 7.60 -6.94 -6.60
N THR A 135 7.80 -8.15 -6.09
CA THR A 135 8.88 -8.43 -5.12
C THR A 135 10.25 -8.34 -5.79
N TRP A 136 10.38 -8.81 -7.02
CA TRP A 136 11.59 -8.68 -7.82
C TRP A 136 11.95 -7.21 -8.09
N GLY A 137 10.97 -6.37 -8.41
CA GLY A 137 11.16 -4.91 -8.58
C GLY A 137 11.68 -4.22 -7.32
N LYS A 138 11.17 -4.61 -6.13
CA LYS A 138 11.65 -4.12 -4.83
C LYS A 138 13.07 -4.59 -4.50
N VAL A 139 13.37 -5.87 -4.73
CA VAL A 139 14.69 -6.45 -4.46
C VAL A 139 15.77 -5.85 -5.37
N LYS A 140 15.43 -5.52 -6.63
CA LYS A 140 16.34 -4.85 -7.56
C LYS A 140 16.38 -3.32 -7.41
N GLY A 141 15.59 -2.73 -6.50
CA GLY A 141 15.62 -1.29 -6.21
C GLY A 141 15.03 -0.39 -7.32
N VAL A 142 14.21 -0.95 -8.22
CA VAL A 142 13.63 -0.22 -9.36
C VAL A 142 12.29 0.45 -8.99
N GLU A 143 11.58 -0.07 -7.99
CA GLU A 143 10.46 0.61 -7.33
C GLU A 143 10.81 0.89 -5.86
N ARG A 144 10.79 2.17 -5.45
CA ARG A 144 10.92 2.61 -4.05
C ARG A 144 9.58 3.01 -3.50
#